data_AF-A0A6A6TSV9-F1
#
_entry.id   AF-A0A6A6TSV9-F1
#
_cell.length_a   1.000
_cell.length_b   1.000
_cell.length_c   1.000
_cell.angle_alpha   90.00
_cell.angle_beta   90.00
_cell.angle_gamma   90.00
#
_symmetry.space_group_name_H-M   'P 1'
#
loop_
_entity.id
_entity.type
_entity.pdbx_description
1 polymer ?
#
loop_
_entity_poly.entity_id
_entity_poly.type
_entity_poly.pdbx_seq_one_letter_code
_entity_poly.pdbx_strand_id
1 'polypeptide(L)'
;MEGSHKRQRANTGGDTAIDDTGPAYTRQTATELQAYIDEIDKEDDGQSVRALLLLAAQKDTQIAASIKLRYEVIALRRRTRILNFDHNSKDVWYTLNKKYRSLSGSKACDIAGEVFHEICDIIREIGDEASAAQTSFGTKQSGLETLRKIGKTICLSSNDTLRHEVQEQFSHCETCLEDAMESIVGRMTANERDTMCQVDDGRSTFLEKLRELQELGDAHCVFDRLGRVVHALIGDDGHFTDEGGDRDNVEEEEQDGPRG
;
A
#
# COMPACT_ATOMS: atom_id res chain seq x y z
N MET A 1 13.50 -98.12 46.87
CA MET A 1 13.51 -99.07 45.74
C MET A 1 12.91 -98.39 44.54
N GLU A 2 13.42 -98.77 43.37
CA GLU A 2 13.43 -98.07 42.09
C GLU A 2 12.07 -97.79 41.42
N GLY A 3 12.11 -96.92 40.41
CA GLY A 3 11.08 -96.77 39.37
C GLY A 3 11.11 -95.36 38.76
N SER A 4 12.13 -94.96 37.99
CA SER A 4 12.36 -95.23 36.55
C SER A 4 11.46 -94.47 35.56
N HIS A 5 12.14 -93.71 34.68
CA HIS A 5 11.76 -93.15 33.36
C HIS A 5 10.83 -91.91 33.37
N LYS A 6 11.11 -90.83 32.62
CA LYS A 6 11.17 -90.84 31.15
C LYS A 6 11.77 -89.51 30.60
N ARG A 7 12.61 -89.65 29.57
CA ARG A 7 13.26 -88.62 28.76
C ARG A 7 12.25 -87.80 27.94
N GLN A 8 12.48 -86.50 27.70
CA GLN A 8 12.21 -85.93 26.37
C GLN A 8 12.98 -84.62 26.06
N ARG A 9 13.97 -84.77 25.16
CA ARG A 9 14.48 -83.89 24.09
C ARG A 9 14.80 -82.41 24.35
N ALA A 10 16.10 -82.13 24.29
CA ALA A 10 16.65 -80.86 23.81
C ALA A 10 16.30 -80.65 22.33
N ASN A 11 15.90 -79.43 21.97
CA ASN A 11 16.08 -78.94 20.61
C ASN A 11 16.55 -77.49 20.64
N THR A 12 17.73 -77.30 20.08
CA THR A 12 18.37 -76.07 19.63
C THR A 12 17.45 -75.26 18.71
N GLY A 13 17.30 -73.97 18.99
CA GLY A 13 16.72 -72.98 18.10
C GLY A 13 17.34 -71.63 18.42
N GLY A 14 18.19 -71.15 17.51
CA GLY A 14 19.07 -69.99 17.69
C GLY A 14 18.32 -68.71 18.06
N ASP A 15 18.82 -68.07 19.11
CA ASP A 15 18.52 -66.70 19.47
C ASP A 15 19.25 -65.80 18.46
N THR A 16 18.51 -65.26 17.49
CA THR A 16 18.96 -64.14 16.67
C THR A 16 18.09 -62.96 17.04
N ALA A 17 18.59 -62.18 17.99
CA ALA A 17 18.12 -60.84 18.23
C ALA A 17 18.26 -60.06 16.92
N ILE A 18 17.12 -59.80 16.26
CA ILE A 18 17.05 -58.83 15.18
C ILE A 18 17.05 -57.47 15.87
N ASP A 19 18.23 -56.87 15.88
CA ASP A 19 18.48 -55.51 16.33
C ASP A 19 17.78 -54.56 15.35
N ASP A 20 16.53 -54.20 15.66
CA ASP A 20 15.71 -53.25 14.90
C ASP A 20 16.18 -51.81 15.23
N THR A 21 17.36 -51.48 14.73
CA THR A 21 17.90 -50.11 14.72
C THR A 21 17.35 -49.35 13.52
N GLY A 22 16.05 -49.05 13.55
CA GLY A 22 15.51 -47.92 12.80
C GLY A 22 16.10 -46.61 13.34
N PRO A 23 16.43 -45.62 12.49
CA PRO A 23 16.94 -44.34 12.98
C PRO A 23 15.91 -43.73 13.90
N ALA A 24 16.30 -43.50 15.16
CA ALA A 24 15.52 -42.74 16.12
C ALA A 24 15.28 -41.35 15.52
N TYR A 25 14.10 -41.14 14.93
CA TYR A 25 13.61 -39.81 14.60
C TYR A 25 13.60 -39.02 15.91
N THR A 26 14.64 -38.23 16.12
CA THR A 26 14.74 -37.34 17.26
C THR A 26 13.54 -36.41 17.14
N ARG A 27 12.58 -36.51 18.06
CA ARG A 27 11.45 -35.59 18.10
C ARG A 27 12.04 -34.20 18.27
N GLN A 28 12.03 -33.42 17.19
CA GLN A 28 12.45 -32.03 17.22
C GLN A 28 11.61 -31.29 18.24
N THR A 29 12.26 -30.49 19.07
CA THR A 29 11.56 -29.66 20.05
C THR A 29 10.82 -28.53 19.34
N ALA A 30 9.76 -28.01 19.95
CA ALA A 30 9.02 -26.88 19.39
C ALA A 30 9.93 -25.65 19.16
N THR A 31 10.94 -25.46 20.01
CA THR A 31 11.91 -24.36 19.92
C THR A 31 12.84 -24.51 18.70
N GLU A 32 13.30 -25.73 18.40
CA GLU A 32 14.13 -25.99 17.21
C GLU A 32 13.32 -25.82 15.92
N LEU A 33 12.09 -26.30 15.90
CA LEU A 33 11.18 -26.11 14.78
C LEU A 33 10.89 -24.62 14.53
N GLN A 34 10.69 -23.84 15.59
CA GLN A 34 10.48 -22.40 15.46
C GLN A 34 11.71 -21.72 14.82
N ALA A 35 12.92 -22.06 15.27
CA ALA A 35 14.14 -21.49 14.68
C ALA A 35 14.29 -21.84 13.19
N TYR A 36 13.91 -23.05 12.78
CA TYR A 36 13.91 -23.42 11.36
C TYR A 36 12.87 -22.65 10.55
N ILE A 37 11.66 -22.47 11.11
CA ILE A 37 10.61 -21.68 10.46
C ILE A 37 11.06 -20.23 10.28
N ASP A 38 11.63 -19.62 11.32
CA ASP A 38 12.07 -18.22 11.29
C ASP A 38 13.20 -17.98 10.26
N GLU A 39 14.12 -18.95 10.12
CA GLU A 39 15.19 -18.87 9.13
C GLU A 39 14.66 -19.02 7.70
N ILE A 40 13.75 -19.97 7.47
CA ILE A 40 13.12 -20.17 6.16
C ILE A 40 12.30 -18.93 5.78
N ASP A 41 11.54 -18.37 6.72
CA ASP A 41 10.72 -17.17 6.48
C ASP A 41 11.56 -15.98 6.04
N LYS A 42 12.75 -15.80 6.63
CA LYS A 42 13.67 -14.73 6.24
C LYS A 42 14.31 -14.93 4.87
N GLU A 43 14.72 -16.16 4.55
CA GLU A 43 15.48 -16.44 3.33
C GLU A 43 14.63 -16.23 2.06
N ASP A 44 13.34 -16.55 2.11
CA ASP A 44 12.45 -16.49 0.94
C ASP A 44 11.19 -15.62 1.13
N ASP A 45 11.23 -14.68 2.07
CA ASP A 45 10.12 -13.79 2.43
C ASP A 45 8.82 -14.57 2.74
N GLY A 46 8.96 -15.72 3.38
CA GLY A 46 7.88 -16.60 3.83
C GLY A 46 7.20 -17.41 2.73
N GLN A 47 7.77 -17.50 1.52
CA GLN A 47 7.19 -18.27 0.43
C GLN A 47 7.08 -19.76 0.78
N SER A 48 8.15 -20.37 1.28
CA SER A 48 8.14 -21.80 1.66
C SER A 48 7.22 -22.06 2.84
N VAL A 49 7.21 -21.18 3.84
CA VAL A 49 6.31 -21.29 5.00
C VAL A 49 4.84 -21.27 4.55
N ARG A 50 4.47 -20.34 3.66
CA ARG A 50 3.12 -20.26 3.09
C ARG A 50 2.74 -21.52 2.31
N ALA A 51 3.65 -22.05 1.50
CA ALA A 51 3.41 -23.28 0.72
C ALA A 51 3.20 -24.51 1.62
N LEU A 52 4.04 -24.67 2.65
CA LEU A 52 3.94 -25.76 3.61
C LEU A 52 2.66 -25.67 4.45
N LEU A 53 2.31 -24.46 4.91
CA LEU A 53 1.09 -24.22 5.68
C LEU A 53 -0.17 -24.48 4.83
N LEU A 54 -0.16 -24.10 3.55
CA LEU A 54 -1.24 -24.41 2.62
C LEU A 54 -1.39 -25.92 2.42
N LEU A 55 -0.29 -26.64 2.19
CA LEU A 55 -0.29 -28.09 2.06
C LEU A 55 -0.82 -28.77 3.34
N ALA A 56 -0.42 -28.28 4.51
CA ALA A 56 -0.90 -28.78 5.80
C ALA A 56 -2.41 -28.53 5.97
N ALA A 57 -2.90 -27.33 5.64
CA ALA A 57 -4.31 -26.98 5.70
C ALA A 57 -5.18 -27.80 4.73
N GLN A 58 -4.65 -28.14 3.55
CA GLN A 58 -5.34 -29.01 2.59
C GLN A 58 -5.48 -30.45 3.10
N LYS A 59 -4.53 -30.92 3.91
CA LYS A 59 -4.54 -32.27 4.49
C LYS A 59 -5.28 -32.36 5.82
N ASP A 60 -5.31 -31.28 6.59
CA ASP A 60 -5.93 -31.22 7.92
C ASP A 60 -6.93 -30.07 8.04
N THR A 61 -8.21 -30.46 8.15
CA THR A 61 -9.33 -29.52 8.33
C THR A 61 -9.23 -28.65 9.60
N GLN A 62 -8.55 -29.12 10.66
CA GLN A 62 -8.34 -28.34 11.89
C GLN A 62 -7.34 -27.20 11.67
N ILE A 63 -6.28 -27.46 10.89
CA ILE A 63 -5.31 -26.42 10.50
C ILE A 63 -6.02 -25.38 9.60
N ALA A 64 -6.81 -25.83 8.62
CA ALA A 64 -7.60 -24.93 7.78
C ALA A 64 -8.58 -24.06 8.59
N ALA A 65 -9.31 -24.66 9.54
CA ALA A 65 -10.21 -23.93 10.43
C ALA A 65 -9.46 -22.92 11.31
N SER A 66 -8.28 -23.29 11.81
CA SER A 66 -7.43 -22.41 12.64
C SER A 66 -6.90 -21.21 11.84
N ILE A 67 -6.45 -21.43 10.60
CA ILE A 67 -6.03 -20.35 9.69
C ILE A 67 -7.20 -19.40 9.42
N LYS A 68 -8.37 -19.94 9.08
CA LYS A 68 -9.58 -19.14 8.83
C LYS A 68 -9.96 -18.29 10.04
N LEU A 69 -9.98 -18.88 11.23
CA LEU A 69 -10.28 -18.17 12.47
C LEU A 69 -9.27 -17.04 12.75
N ARG A 70 -7.97 -17.31 12.59
CA ARG A 70 -6.92 -16.30 12.75
C ARG A 70 -7.07 -15.16 11.74
N TYR A 71 -7.38 -15.49 10.48
CA TYR A 71 -7.67 -14.51 9.44
C TYR A 71 -8.86 -13.62 9.83
N GLU A 72 -9.97 -14.22 10.27
CA GLU A 72 -11.18 -13.48 10.68
C GLU A 72 -10.90 -12.53 11.85
N VAL A 73 -10.12 -12.98 12.85
CA VAL A 73 -9.71 -12.13 13.99
C VAL A 73 -8.86 -10.95 13.52
N ILE A 74 -7.88 -11.16 12.64
CA ILE A 74 -7.03 -10.09 12.11
C ILE A 74 -7.86 -9.13 11.25
N ALA A 75 -8.72 -9.65 10.38
CA ALA A 75 -9.61 -8.85 9.54
C ALA A 75 -10.54 -8.00 10.40
N LEU A 76 -11.13 -8.55 11.47
CA LEU A 76 -11.99 -7.78 12.38
C LEU A 76 -11.22 -6.66 13.10
N ARG A 77 -10.00 -6.92 13.56
CA ARG A 77 -9.13 -5.90 14.17
C ARG A 77 -8.80 -4.77 13.18
N ARG A 78 -8.51 -5.11 11.92
CA ARG A 78 -8.22 -4.10 10.88
C ARG A 78 -9.45 -3.27 10.51
N ARG A 79 -10.63 -3.90 10.43
CA ARG A 79 -11.91 -3.22 10.17
C ARG A 79 -12.36 -2.30 11.29
N THR A 80 -11.90 -2.52 12.52
CA THR A 80 -12.26 -1.71 13.69
C THR A 80 -11.22 -0.65 14.05
N ARG A 81 -9.97 -0.85 13.64
CA ARG A 81 -8.91 0.16 13.80
C ARG A 81 -9.09 1.27 12.77
N ILE A 82 -9.05 2.51 13.25
CA ILE A 82 -8.97 3.71 12.42
C ILE A 82 -7.54 4.25 12.55
N LEU A 83 -6.83 4.34 11.43
CA LEU A 83 -5.53 5.02 11.35
C LEU A 83 -5.79 6.49 11.04
N ASN A 84 -5.06 7.38 11.70
CA ASN A 84 -5.17 8.81 11.50
C ASN A 84 -3.86 9.37 10.93
N PHE A 85 -3.93 9.88 9.72
CA PHE A 85 -2.78 10.39 8.96
C PHE A 85 -2.61 11.91 9.02
N ASP A 86 -3.46 12.64 9.76
CA ASP A 86 -3.48 14.12 9.76
C ASP A 86 -2.12 14.75 10.10
N HIS A 87 -1.32 14.08 10.94
CA HIS A 87 0.05 14.48 11.28
C HIS A 87 0.94 14.62 10.03
N ASN A 88 0.84 13.69 9.07
CA ASN A 88 1.60 13.74 7.82
C ASN A 88 1.32 15.03 7.03
N SER A 89 0.06 15.46 6.94
CA SER A 89 -0.27 16.71 6.25
C SER A 89 0.34 17.95 6.95
N LYS A 90 0.42 17.93 8.28
CA LYS A 90 1.03 19.00 9.08
C LYS A 90 2.55 19.01 8.93
N ASP A 91 3.16 17.84 8.86
CA ASP A 91 4.60 17.68 8.72
C ASP A 91 5.05 18.11 7.31
N VAL A 92 4.35 17.68 6.26
CA VAL A 92 4.58 18.16 4.89
C VAL A 92 4.42 19.68 4.81
N TRP A 93 3.33 20.22 5.39
CA TRP A 93 3.14 21.66 5.46
C TRP A 93 4.30 22.35 6.18
N TYR A 94 4.72 21.85 7.34
CA TYR A 94 5.83 22.42 8.11
C TYR A 94 7.15 22.39 7.33
N THR A 95 7.45 21.26 6.67
CA THR A 95 8.66 21.06 5.87
C THR A 95 8.72 22.08 4.72
N LEU A 96 7.64 22.20 3.94
CA LEU A 96 7.57 23.16 2.82
C LEU A 96 7.49 24.61 3.28
N ASN A 97 6.78 24.89 4.39
CA ASN A 97 6.43 26.26 4.75
C ASN A 97 7.35 26.93 5.76
N LYS A 98 8.04 26.14 6.59
CA LYS A 98 8.67 26.67 7.81
C LYS A 98 10.09 26.12 8.04
N LYS A 99 10.32 24.82 7.85
CA LYS A 99 11.58 24.13 8.20
C LYS A 99 12.81 24.78 7.56
N TYR A 100 12.71 25.18 6.30
CA TYR A 100 13.84 25.68 5.51
C TYR A 100 13.76 27.16 5.12
N ARG A 101 12.87 27.93 5.77
CA ARG A 101 12.60 29.34 5.42
C ARG A 101 13.83 30.26 5.52
N SER A 102 14.83 29.88 6.31
CA SER A 102 16.07 30.66 6.47
C SER A 102 17.18 30.26 5.50
N LEU A 103 16.96 29.29 4.61
CA LEU A 103 17.95 28.91 3.61
C LEU A 103 18.03 29.94 2.49
N SER A 104 19.24 30.15 1.97
CA SER A 104 19.45 30.89 0.73
C SER A 104 18.91 30.10 -0.46
N GLY A 105 18.46 30.76 -1.53
CA GLY A 105 17.90 30.12 -2.73
C GLY A 105 18.72 28.94 -3.28
N SER A 106 20.05 29.06 -3.39
CA SER A 106 20.90 27.94 -3.85
C SER A 106 20.80 26.70 -2.96
N LYS A 107 20.80 26.87 -1.63
CA LYS A 107 20.65 25.75 -0.69
C LYS A 107 19.22 25.20 -0.66
N ALA A 108 18.24 26.05 -0.97
CA ALA A 108 16.85 25.66 -1.11
C ALA A 108 16.64 24.78 -2.35
N CYS A 109 17.34 25.05 -3.46
CA CYS A 109 17.36 24.15 -4.62
C CYS A 109 18.02 22.81 -4.27
N ASP A 110 19.18 22.83 -3.60
CA ASP A 110 19.92 21.60 -3.25
C ASP A 110 19.07 20.63 -2.41
N ILE A 111 18.24 21.15 -1.48
CA ILE A 111 17.41 20.32 -0.60
C ILE A 111 16.04 19.98 -1.19
N ALA A 112 15.63 20.61 -2.29
CA ALA A 112 14.30 20.45 -2.85
C ALA A 112 14.01 19.02 -3.31
N GLY A 113 15.00 18.35 -3.91
CA GLY A 113 14.88 16.94 -4.30
C GLY A 113 14.67 16.01 -3.11
N GLU A 114 15.41 16.22 -2.01
CA GLU A 114 15.24 15.44 -0.78
C GLU A 114 13.85 15.64 -0.18
N VAL A 115 13.38 16.89 -0.11
CA VAL A 115 12.04 17.23 0.39
C VAL A 115 10.94 16.64 -0.51
N PHE A 116 11.12 16.70 -1.83
CA PHE A 116 10.19 16.09 -2.78
C PHE A 116 10.07 14.58 -2.55
N HIS A 117 11.20 13.86 -2.46
CA HIS A 117 11.20 12.43 -2.20
C HIS A 117 10.57 12.06 -0.85
N GLU A 118 10.87 12.82 0.21
CA GLU A 118 10.23 12.64 1.52
C GLU A 118 8.70 12.76 1.43
N ILE A 119 8.19 13.74 0.69
CA ILE A 119 6.74 13.93 0.48
C ILE A 119 6.15 12.76 -0.32
N CYS A 120 6.82 12.32 -1.39
CA CYS A 120 6.36 11.18 -2.18
C CYS A 120 6.31 9.88 -1.36
N ASP A 121 7.28 9.65 -0.48
CA ASP A 121 7.30 8.48 0.40
C ASP A 121 6.14 8.52 1.41
N ILE A 122 5.88 9.68 2.02
CA ILE A 122 4.72 9.89 2.89
C ILE A 122 3.41 9.61 2.14
N ILE A 123 3.27 10.10 0.91
CA ILE A 123 2.09 9.87 0.07
C ILE A 123 1.87 8.38 -0.19
N ARG A 124 2.94 7.66 -0.58
CA ARG A 124 2.90 6.22 -0.87
C ARG A 124 2.55 5.42 0.39
N GLU A 125 3.16 5.73 1.52
CA GLU A 125 2.87 5.08 2.81
C GLU A 125 1.39 5.23 3.20
N ILE A 126 0.84 6.45 3.10
CA ILE A 126 -0.60 6.68 3.35
C ILE A 126 -1.45 5.85 2.38
N GLY A 127 -1.11 5.84 1.09
CA GLY A 127 -1.79 5.08 0.06
C GLY A 127 -1.82 3.58 0.37
N ASP A 128 -0.66 3.00 0.70
CA ASP A 128 -0.50 1.58 1.01
C ASP A 128 -1.27 1.19 2.29
N GLU A 129 -1.14 1.97 3.36
CA GLU A 129 -1.84 1.69 4.61
C GLU A 129 -3.36 1.84 4.49
N ALA A 130 -3.84 2.85 3.77
CA ALA A 130 -5.27 3.11 3.63
C ALA A 130 -5.96 2.20 2.61
N SER A 131 -5.24 1.75 1.58
CA SER A 131 -5.72 0.80 0.56
C SER A 131 -5.55 -0.68 0.95
N ALA A 132 -4.90 -0.95 2.09
CA ALA A 132 -4.68 -2.32 2.56
C ALA A 132 -6.00 -3.11 2.69
N ALA A 133 -5.95 -4.41 2.40
CA ALA A 133 -7.12 -5.26 2.47
C ALA A 133 -7.77 -5.25 3.87
N GLN A 134 -9.09 -5.12 3.90
CA GLN A 134 -9.90 -5.09 5.14
C GLN A 134 -9.68 -3.85 6.02
N THR A 135 -9.16 -2.74 5.48
CA THR A 135 -9.15 -1.46 6.18
C THR A 135 -10.56 -0.92 6.41
N SER A 136 -10.73 -0.23 7.54
CA SER A 136 -11.97 0.46 7.89
C SER A 136 -12.23 1.64 6.97
N PHE A 137 -13.51 2.00 6.77
CA PHE A 137 -13.87 3.23 6.07
C PHE A 137 -13.19 4.46 6.69
N GLY A 138 -13.14 4.54 8.03
CA GLY A 138 -12.49 5.66 8.73
C GLY A 138 -11.01 5.82 8.38
N THR A 139 -10.27 4.72 8.21
CA THR A 139 -8.89 4.75 7.74
C THR A 139 -8.81 5.28 6.30
N LYS A 140 -9.67 4.78 5.39
CA LYS A 140 -9.70 5.24 3.99
C LYS A 140 -10.04 6.72 3.89
N GLN A 141 -11.03 7.17 4.65
CA GLN A 141 -11.42 8.58 4.76
C GLN A 141 -10.24 9.42 5.26
N SER A 142 -9.59 9.02 6.38
CA SER A 142 -8.44 9.76 6.91
C SER A 142 -7.29 9.84 5.90
N GLY A 143 -7.04 8.77 5.15
CA GLY A 143 -6.05 8.75 4.07
C GLY A 143 -6.38 9.76 2.97
N LEU A 144 -7.60 9.70 2.41
CA LEU A 144 -8.04 10.61 1.35
C LEU A 144 -8.05 12.08 1.77
N GLU A 145 -8.53 12.39 2.97
CA GLU A 145 -8.50 13.76 3.52
C GLU A 145 -7.06 14.28 3.67
N THR A 146 -6.15 13.43 4.12
CA THR A 146 -4.74 13.79 4.33
C THR A 146 -4.03 13.98 3.00
N LEU A 147 -4.19 13.05 2.04
CA LEU A 147 -3.64 13.18 0.68
C LEU A 147 -4.15 14.45 0.01
N ARG A 148 -5.46 14.75 0.10
CA ARG A 148 -6.02 16.00 -0.43
C ARG A 148 -5.35 17.23 0.20
N LYS A 149 -5.12 17.24 1.51
CA LYS A 149 -4.44 18.36 2.20
C LYS A 149 -2.98 18.50 1.75
N ILE A 150 -2.27 17.40 1.54
CA ILE A 150 -0.91 17.38 0.99
C ILE A 150 -0.91 17.96 -0.42
N GLY A 151 -1.77 17.47 -1.32
CA GLY A 151 -1.90 18.00 -2.69
C GLY A 151 -2.18 19.51 -2.71
N LYS A 152 -3.10 19.98 -1.85
CA LYS A 152 -3.38 21.42 -1.74
C LYS A 152 -2.16 22.20 -1.23
N THR A 153 -1.38 21.63 -0.32
CA THR A 153 -0.14 22.25 0.16
C THR A 153 0.89 22.38 -0.96
N ILE A 154 1.02 21.37 -1.83
CA ILE A 154 1.90 21.40 -3.00
C ILE A 154 1.44 22.48 -3.99
N CYS A 155 0.15 22.55 -4.31
CA CYS A 155 -0.38 23.57 -5.24
C CYS A 155 -0.16 25.01 -4.74
N LEU A 156 -0.41 25.26 -3.45
CA LEU A 156 -0.31 26.61 -2.87
C LEU A 156 1.13 27.05 -2.53
N SER A 157 2.12 26.27 -2.94
CA SER A 157 3.53 26.45 -2.58
C SER A 157 4.30 27.17 -3.70
N SER A 158 3.87 28.37 -4.08
CA SER A 158 4.45 29.13 -5.22
C SER A 158 5.37 30.30 -4.85
N ASN A 159 5.52 30.63 -3.57
CA ASN A 159 6.10 31.93 -3.15
C ASN A 159 7.57 31.87 -2.68
N ASP A 160 8.26 30.74 -2.81
CA ASP A 160 9.64 30.54 -2.35
C ASP A 160 10.37 29.51 -3.24
N THR A 161 11.69 29.63 -3.38
CA THR A 161 12.51 28.81 -4.32
C THR A 161 12.36 27.32 -4.05
N LEU A 162 12.46 26.89 -2.78
CA LEU A 162 12.28 25.48 -2.40
C LEU A 162 10.95 24.93 -2.90
N ARG A 163 9.90 25.73 -2.73
CA ARG A 163 8.54 25.33 -2.94
C ARG A 163 8.18 25.23 -4.41
N HIS A 164 8.65 26.21 -5.19
CA HIS A 164 8.57 26.18 -6.64
C HIS A 164 9.26 24.93 -7.20
N GLU A 165 10.48 24.62 -6.74
CA GLU A 165 11.23 23.46 -7.20
C GLU A 165 10.54 22.13 -6.86
N VAL A 166 9.91 22.02 -5.68
CA VAL A 166 9.09 20.85 -5.34
C VAL A 166 7.85 20.76 -6.22
N GLN A 167 7.13 21.87 -6.44
CA GLN A 167 5.96 21.91 -7.32
C GLN A 167 6.30 21.54 -8.78
N GLU A 168 7.43 22.02 -9.28
CA GLU A 168 7.94 21.71 -10.61
C GLU A 168 8.26 20.22 -10.76
N GLN A 169 8.84 19.57 -9.74
CA GLN A 169 9.03 18.12 -9.74
C GLN A 169 7.72 17.34 -9.83
N PHE A 170 6.64 17.80 -9.19
CA PHE A 170 5.30 17.22 -9.35
C PHE A 170 4.68 17.48 -10.73
N SER A 171 5.17 18.47 -11.47
CA SER A 171 4.74 18.73 -12.86
C SER A 171 5.38 17.74 -13.84
N HIS A 172 6.48 17.08 -13.46
CA HIS A 172 7.26 16.19 -14.31
C HIS A 172 6.87 14.71 -14.18
N CYS A 173 5.64 14.38 -14.57
CA CYS A 173 5.10 13.01 -14.64
C CYS A 173 5.03 12.25 -13.31
N GLU A 174 5.25 12.89 -12.15
CA GLU A 174 5.04 12.24 -10.86
C GLU A 174 3.54 12.12 -10.59
N THR A 175 3.09 10.90 -10.28
CA THR A 175 1.66 10.58 -10.13
C THR A 175 1.35 9.88 -8.81
N CYS A 176 2.32 9.84 -7.87
CA CYS A 176 2.15 9.14 -6.61
C CYS A 176 0.94 9.62 -5.78
N LEU A 177 0.56 10.90 -5.87
CA LEU A 177 -0.61 11.42 -5.17
C LEU A 177 -1.89 10.79 -5.75
N GLU A 178 -2.05 10.85 -7.07
CA GLU A 178 -3.22 10.32 -7.76
C GLU A 178 -3.30 8.81 -7.65
N ASP A 179 -2.17 8.11 -7.81
CA ASP A 179 -2.08 6.66 -7.65
C ASP A 179 -2.48 6.22 -6.23
N ALA A 180 -2.00 6.93 -5.20
CA ALA A 180 -2.37 6.64 -3.82
C ALA A 180 -3.87 6.87 -3.58
N MET A 181 -4.43 7.98 -4.07
CA MET A 181 -5.86 8.26 -3.93
C MET A 181 -6.72 7.25 -4.72
N GLU A 182 -6.34 6.94 -5.96
CA GLU A 182 -7.02 5.95 -6.83
C GLU A 182 -7.00 4.56 -6.19
N SER A 183 -5.87 4.15 -5.60
CA SER A 183 -5.75 2.88 -4.87
C SER A 183 -6.72 2.80 -3.68
N ILE A 184 -6.85 3.88 -2.90
CA ILE A 184 -7.80 3.93 -1.77
C ILE A 184 -9.24 3.86 -2.27
N VAL A 185 -9.59 4.65 -3.29
CA VAL A 185 -10.94 4.68 -3.88
C VAL A 185 -11.30 3.32 -4.49
N GLY A 186 -10.37 2.66 -5.16
CA GLY A 186 -10.55 1.31 -5.72
C GLY A 186 -10.82 0.22 -4.66
N ARG A 187 -10.52 0.51 -3.39
CA ARG A 187 -10.80 -0.37 -2.23
C ARG A 187 -12.06 0.03 -1.47
N MET A 188 -12.74 1.11 -1.88
CA MET A 188 -14.04 1.50 -1.36
C MET A 188 -15.17 0.76 -2.06
N THR A 189 -16.14 0.27 -1.29
CA THR A 189 -17.44 -0.15 -1.79
C THR A 189 -18.22 1.05 -2.35
N ALA A 190 -19.24 0.82 -3.18
CA ALA A 190 -20.09 1.90 -3.70
C ALA A 190 -20.67 2.77 -2.57
N ASN A 191 -21.19 2.15 -1.51
CA ASN A 191 -21.71 2.87 -0.35
C ASN A 191 -20.64 3.69 0.39
N GLU A 192 -19.42 3.17 0.53
CA GLU A 192 -18.29 3.94 1.10
C GLU A 192 -17.95 5.15 0.22
N ARG A 193 -17.96 4.99 -1.11
CA ARG A 193 -17.71 6.10 -2.05
C ARG A 193 -18.79 7.18 -1.98
N ASP A 194 -20.07 6.77 -1.96
CA ASP A 194 -21.20 7.69 -1.78
C ASP A 194 -21.09 8.45 -0.45
N THR A 195 -20.77 7.72 0.62
CA THR A 195 -20.56 8.31 1.96
C THR A 195 -19.38 9.29 1.92
N MET A 196 -18.26 8.91 1.29
CA MET A 196 -17.07 9.74 1.17
C MET A 196 -17.37 11.04 0.43
N CYS A 197 -18.14 11.00 -0.66
CA CYS A 197 -18.55 12.20 -1.39
C CYS A 197 -19.25 13.23 -0.49
N GLN A 198 -20.02 12.75 0.49
CA GLN A 198 -20.84 13.57 1.39
C GLN A 198 -20.16 13.92 2.71
N VAL A 199 -18.91 13.51 2.95
CA VAL A 199 -18.17 13.89 4.16
C VAL A 199 -18.01 15.40 4.19
N ASP A 200 -18.58 16.04 5.21
CA ASP A 200 -18.59 17.50 5.37
C ASP A 200 -17.90 17.90 6.68
N ASP A 201 -17.02 18.90 6.61
CA ASP A 201 -16.32 19.47 7.77
C ASP A 201 -16.95 20.80 8.27
N GLY A 202 -18.15 21.12 7.78
CA GLY A 202 -18.89 22.35 8.05
C GLY A 202 -18.58 23.50 7.10
N ARG A 203 -17.68 23.31 6.12
CA ARG A 203 -17.38 24.32 5.08
C ARG A 203 -17.78 23.86 3.69
N SER A 204 -17.56 22.58 3.39
CA SER A 204 -17.87 21.97 2.11
C SER A 204 -17.69 20.46 2.21
N THR A 205 -18.31 19.75 1.28
CA THR A 205 -18.13 18.31 1.13
C THR A 205 -16.71 17.96 0.68
N PHE A 206 -16.32 16.70 0.89
CA PHE A 206 -15.04 16.18 0.39
C PHE A 206 -14.99 16.21 -1.13
N LEU A 207 -16.09 15.90 -1.83
CA LEU A 207 -16.14 15.95 -3.29
C LEU A 207 -15.86 17.37 -3.82
N GLU A 208 -16.48 18.39 -3.23
CA GLU A 208 -16.22 19.79 -3.58
C GLU A 208 -14.75 20.16 -3.34
N LYS A 209 -14.17 19.69 -2.23
CA LYS A 209 -12.73 19.91 -1.93
C LYS A 209 -11.80 19.19 -2.88
N LEU A 210 -12.18 18.02 -3.37
CA LEU A 210 -11.39 17.27 -4.33
C LEU A 210 -11.43 17.94 -5.70
N ARG A 211 -12.59 18.45 -6.13
CA ARG A 211 -12.71 19.28 -7.33
C ARG A 211 -11.94 20.59 -7.23
N GLU A 212 -11.99 21.27 -6.08
CA GLU A 212 -11.14 22.46 -5.83
C GLU A 212 -9.66 22.11 -5.97
N LEU A 213 -9.24 20.92 -5.51
CA LEU A 213 -7.85 20.49 -5.68
C LEU A 213 -7.53 20.20 -7.15
N GLN A 214 -8.45 19.61 -7.91
CA GLN A 214 -8.28 19.40 -9.35
C GLN A 214 -8.08 20.73 -10.08
N GLU A 215 -8.95 21.71 -9.84
CA GLU A 215 -8.84 23.05 -10.44
C GLU A 215 -7.52 23.75 -10.08
N LEU A 216 -7.06 23.58 -8.83
CA LEU A 216 -5.74 24.07 -8.42
C LEU A 216 -4.60 23.34 -9.13
N GLY A 217 -4.72 22.02 -9.30
CA GLY A 217 -3.76 21.22 -10.05
C GLY A 217 -3.64 21.70 -11.50
N ASP A 218 -4.78 21.85 -12.17
CA ASP A 218 -4.87 22.35 -13.56
C ASP A 218 -4.23 23.75 -13.69
N ALA A 219 -4.48 24.65 -12.72
CA ALA A 219 -3.92 26.00 -12.71
C ALA A 219 -2.39 26.03 -12.54
N HIS A 220 -1.82 24.97 -11.97
CA HIS A 220 -0.39 24.84 -11.71
C HIS A 220 0.29 23.77 -12.59
N CYS A 221 -0.43 23.16 -13.54
CA CYS A 221 0.03 22.04 -14.36
C CYS A 221 0.60 20.87 -13.53
N VAL A 222 -0.05 20.55 -12.41
CA VAL A 222 0.27 19.41 -11.55
C VAL A 222 -0.95 18.52 -11.35
N PHE A 223 -0.70 17.24 -11.13
CA PHE A 223 -1.72 16.24 -10.85
C PHE A 223 -2.75 16.00 -11.96
N ASP A 224 -2.31 15.91 -13.22
CA ASP A 224 -3.17 15.74 -14.40
C ASP A 224 -4.14 14.55 -14.30
N ARG A 225 -3.84 13.55 -13.44
CA ARG A 225 -4.68 12.37 -13.25
C ARG A 225 -5.74 12.55 -12.16
N LEU A 226 -5.84 13.69 -11.48
CA LEU A 226 -6.79 13.89 -10.38
C LEU A 226 -8.25 13.70 -10.83
N GLY A 227 -8.56 14.03 -12.09
CA GLY A 227 -9.87 13.79 -12.69
C GLY A 227 -10.27 12.30 -12.64
N ARG A 228 -9.33 11.37 -12.82
CA ARG A 228 -9.61 9.92 -12.70
C ARG A 228 -10.04 9.54 -11.29
N VAL A 229 -9.41 10.13 -10.27
CA VAL A 229 -9.78 9.93 -8.86
C VAL A 229 -11.19 10.45 -8.60
N VAL A 230 -11.54 11.63 -9.12
CA VAL A 230 -12.89 12.21 -9.01
C VAL A 230 -13.94 11.30 -9.64
N HIS A 231 -13.70 10.83 -10.88
CA HIS A 231 -14.62 9.91 -11.57
C HIS A 231 -14.77 8.57 -10.83
N ALA A 232 -13.65 7.97 -10.42
CA ALA A 232 -13.65 6.73 -9.66
C ALA A 232 -14.42 6.88 -8.33
N LEU A 233 -14.31 8.04 -7.69
CA LEU A 233 -15.01 8.34 -6.44
C LEU A 233 -16.52 8.50 -6.64
N ILE A 234 -16.95 9.18 -7.70
CA ILE A 234 -18.39 9.34 -8.03
C ILE A 234 -18.99 7.99 -8.49
N GLY A 235 -18.16 7.07 -8.99
CA GLY A 235 -18.63 5.82 -9.58
C GLY A 235 -19.30 6.03 -10.93
N ASP A 236 -18.89 7.09 -11.64
CA ASP A 236 -19.30 7.33 -13.01
C ASP A 236 -18.27 6.68 -13.93
N ASP A 237 -18.68 5.61 -14.62
CA ASP A 237 -17.87 4.84 -15.58
C ASP A 237 -17.57 5.63 -16.88
N GLY A 238 -17.77 6.95 -16.84
CA GLY A 238 -17.72 7.89 -17.95
C GLY A 238 -16.38 7.88 -18.66
N HIS A 239 -16.42 7.39 -19.90
CA HIS A 239 -15.34 7.35 -20.88
C HIS A 239 -14.56 8.67 -20.91
N PHE A 240 -13.29 8.65 -20.47
CA PHE A 240 -12.32 9.71 -20.77
C PHE A 240 -12.14 9.74 -22.30
N THR A 241 -12.80 10.67 -22.99
CA THR A 241 -12.35 11.05 -24.33
C THR A 241 -11.19 12.01 -24.16
N ASP A 242 -9.99 11.46 -24.29
CA ASP A 242 -8.78 12.21 -24.60
C ASP A 242 -9.00 12.93 -25.93
N GLU A 243 -9.57 14.14 -25.90
CA GLU A 243 -9.51 15.06 -27.03
C GLU A 243 -8.16 15.79 -27.00
N GLY A 244 -7.08 15.00 -27.11
CA GLY A 244 -5.82 15.42 -27.67
C GLY A 244 -5.99 15.66 -29.17
N GLY A 245 -6.40 16.86 -29.52
CA GLY A 245 -6.52 17.34 -30.90
C GLY A 245 -5.58 18.52 -31.15
N ASP A 246 -4.29 18.23 -31.27
CA ASP A 246 -3.32 19.11 -31.93
C ASP A 246 -3.82 19.44 -33.35
N ARG A 247 -3.80 20.73 -33.74
CA ARG A 247 -3.64 21.20 -35.13
C ARG A 247 -3.59 22.73 -35.23
N ASP A 248 -2.39 23.16 -35.59
CA ASP A 248 -2.09 24.09 -36.68
C ASP A 248 -2.10 25.59 -36.37
N ASN A 249 -0.91 26.02 -35.94
CA ASN A 249 -0.24 27.25 -36.35
C ASN A 249 -0.53 27.60 -37.82
N VAL A 250 -1.22 28.73 -38.06
CA VAL A 250 -1.22 29.41 -39.37
C VAL A 250 -0.69 30.81 -39.14
N GLU A 251 0.56 31.00 -39.53
CA GLU A 251 1.18 32.30 -39.74
C GLU A 251 0.49 32.97 -40.94
N GLU A 252 -0.24 34.07 -40.70
CA GLU A 252 -0.66 34.97 -41.78
C GLU A 252 0.43 36.03 -42.00
N GLU A 253 1.31 35.77 -42.96
CA GLU A 253 2.11 36.80 -43.62
C GLU A 253 1.19 37.64 -44.53
N GLU A 254 0.73 38.81 -44.07
CA GLU A 254 0.20 39.84 -44.97
C GLU A 254 1.37 40.67 -45.55
N GLN A 255 1.86 40.24 -46.72
CA GLN A 255 2.52 41.14 -47.67
C GLN A 255 1.45 41.85 -48.50
N ASP A 256 1.10 43.08 -48.14
CA ASP A 256 0.41 44.00 -49.04
C ASP A 256 1.41 45.01 -49.62
N GLY A 257 1.68 44.86 -50.91
CA GLY A 257 2.49 45.79 -51.70
C GLY A 257 1.62 46.96 -52.18
N PRO A 258 2.11 48.22 -52.15
CA PRO A 258 1.30 49.34 -52.57
C PRO A 258 1.18 49.37 -54.10
N ARG A 259 -0.07 49.41 -54.58
CA ARG A 259 -0.42 49.95 -55.90
C ARG A 259 -0.73 51.45 -55.74
N GLY A 260 0.08 52.29 -56.38
CA GLY A 260 -0.14 53.75 -56.48
C GLY A 260 1.14 54.47 -56.84
#